data_AF-A0A6A2XQ87-F1
#
_entry.id   AF-A0A6A2XQ87-F1
#
_cell.length_a   1.000
_cell.length_b   1.000
_cell.length_c   1.000
_cell.angle_alpha   90.00
_cell.angle_beta   90.00
_cell.angle_gamma   90.00
#
_symmetry.space_group_name_H-M   'P 1'
#
loop_
_entity.id
_entity.type
_entity.pdbx_description
1 polymer ?
#
loop_
_entity_poly.entity_id
_entity_poly.type
_entity_poly.pdbx_seq_one_letter_code
_entity_poly.pdbx_strand_id
1 'polypeptide(L)'
;MARKRVKLAYIIDAAARKAAYRKIKKGLAKKLSELTTLCGTETCAVIYSPTCDYQPEVWPSAAGAQHLFSEFKALPDIERSRLAECEGGGFGRAGKIKIAYITNAAARKATCKKRKKGLMKKLSELTTLCGIEACAVLYPPPGCVSQPEAWPSAAVAHRLLSEYKNLPEFQNVKEEDLDELRLLIEQNLKDINNRVHALINAHVLWGKQEY
;
A
#
# COMPACT_ATOMS: atom_id res chain seq x y z
N MET A 1 10.51 16.01 19.57
CA MET A 1 9.47 15.09 20.09
C MET A 1 9.92 13.66 19.93
N ALA A 2 9.99 12.88 21.01
CA ALA A 2 10.26 11.45 20.95
C ALA A 2 9.06 10.74 20.29
N ARG A 3 9.29 9.96 19.22
CA ARG A 3 8.22 9.15 18.64
C ARG A 3 7.87 8.05 19.62
N LYS A 4 6.63 8.02 20.10
CA LYS A 4 6.07 6.87 20.82
C LYS A 4 6.19 5.63 19.94
N ARG A 5 6.81 4.57 20.46
CA ARG A 5 6.97 3.31 19.75
C ARG A 5 5.59 2.69 19.56
N VAL A 6 5.18 2.50 18.31
CA VAL A 6 3.90 1.87 17.97
C VAL A 6 4.00 0.38 18.29
N LYS A 7 3.03 -0.16 19.03
CA LYS A 7 2.90 -1.61 19.22
C LYS A 7 2.52 -2.22 17.86
N LEU A 8 3.25 -3.24 17.41
CA LEU A 8 2.96 -3.94 16.15
C LEU A 8 1.77 -4.87 16.33
N ALA A 9 0.58 -4.29 16.41
CA ALA A 9 -0.69 -5.00 16.55
C ALA A 9 -1.76 -4.26 15.76
N TYR A 10 -2.79 -4.99 15.36
CA TYR A 10 -3.94 -4.43 14.65
C TYR A 10 -4.50 -3.21 15.40
N ILE A 11 -4.68 -2.10 14.67
CA ILE A 11 -5.27 -0.89 15.23
C ILE A 11 -6.78 -1.06 15.24
N ILE A 12 -7.38 -1.16 16.43
CA ILE A 12 -8.82 -1.37 16.61
C ILE A 12 -9.62 -0.14 16.13
N ASP A 13 -9.20 1.06 16.54
CA ASP A 13 -9.87 2.31 16.18
C ASP A 13 -9.80 2.58 14.66
N ALA A 14 -10.97 2.71 14.03
CA ALA A 14 -11.08 2.82 12.58
C ALA A 14 -10.47 4.11 12.03
N ALA A 15 -10.66 5.25 12.71
CA ALA A 15 -10.14 6.53 12.28
C ALA A 15 -8.60 6.57 12.37
N ALA A 16 -8.03 6.09 13.48
CA ALA A 16 -6.59 5.95 13.67
C ALA A 16 -5.98 4.95 12.69
N ARG A 17 -6.67 3.84 12.40
CA ARG A 17 -6.23 2.86 11.40
C ARG A 17 -6.19 3.49 10.00
N LYS A 18 -7.21 4.23 9.58
CA LYS A 18 -7.26 4.94 8.29
C LYS A 18 -6.17 6.03 8.20
N ALA A 19 -5.92 6.78 9.27
CA ALA A 19 -4.85 7.78 9.31
C ALA A 19 -3.45 7.13 9.23
N ALA A 20 -3.24 6.01 9.95
CA ALA A 20 -2.01 5.23 9.89
C ALA A 20 -1.78 4.67 8.49
N TYR A 21 -2.81 4.08 7.88
CA TYR A 21 -2.81 3.58 6.51
C TYR A 21 -2.33 4.64 5.52
N ARG A 22 -3.00 5.80 5.46
CA ARG A 22 -2.65 6.91 4.55
C ARG A 22 -1.20 7.38 4.72
N LYS A 23 -0.76 7.52 5.98
CA LYS A 23 0.60 7.93 6.30
C LYS A 23 1.65 6.90 5.88
N ILE A 24 1.39 5.62 6.12
CA ILE A 24 2.31 4.54 5.78
C ILE A 24 2.33 4.34 4.26
N LYS A 25 1.19 4.37 3.58
CA LYS A 25 1.04 4.33 2.12
C LYS A 25 1.91 5.38 1.43
N LYS A 26 1.78 6.65 1.84
CA LYS A 26 2.62 7.76 1.34
C LYS A 26 4.11 7.53 1.61
N GLY A 27 4.45 7.00 2.79
CA GLY A 27 5.82 6.66 3.16
C GLY A 27 6.41 5.50 2.34
N LEU A 28 5.59 4.52 1.94
CA LEU A 28 5.96 3.40 1.09
C LEU A 28 6.24 3.85 -0.34
N ALA A 29 5.33 4.63 -0.93
CA ALA A 29 5.52 5.19 -2.27
C ALA A 29 6.83 5.99 -2.36
N LYS A 30 7.14 6.81 -1.35
CA LYS A 30 8.41 7.53 -1.27
C LYS A 30 9.63 6.60 -1.16
N LYS A 31 9.53 5.50 -0.42
CA LYS A 31 10.62 4.53 -0.28
C LYS A 31 10.89 3.78 -1.58
N LEU A 32 9.84 3.42 -2.31
CA LEU A 32 9.92 2.77 -3.63
C LEU A 32 10.57 3.71 -4.65
N SER A 33 10.14 4.98 -4.70
CA SER A 33 10.76 5.96 -5.60
C SER A 33 12.23 6.22 -5.26
N GLU A 34 12.55 6.41 -3.98
CA GLU A 34 13.95 6.56 -3.55
C GLU A 34 14.79 5.33 -3.87
N LEU A 35 14.24 4.11 -3.73
CA LEU A 35 14.97 2.88 -4.05
C LEU A 35 15.27 2.79 -5.55
N THR A 36 14.26 3.07 -6.38
CA THR A 36 14.37 3.14 -7.84
C THR A 36 15.42 4.15 -8.27
N THR A 37 15.36 5.39 -7.75
CA THR A 37 16.33 6.44 -8.11
C THR A 37 17.75 6.14 -7.64
N LEU A 38 17.94 5.67 -6.41
CA LEU A 38 19.27 5.46 -5.85
C LEU A 38 19.97 4.23 -6.43
N CYS A 39 19.19 3.19 -6.77
CA CYS A 39 19.72 1.87 -7.07
C CYS A 39 19.51 1.44 -8.53
N GLY A 40 18.67 2.15 -9.31
CA GLY A 40 18.32 1.75 -10.68
C GLY A 40 17.52 0.45 -10.74
N THR A 41 16.82 0.10 -9.66
CA THR A 41 15.97 -1.10 -9.59
C THR A 41 14.57 -0.77 -10.07
N GLU A 42 14.01 -1.58 -10.94
CA GLU A 42 12.58 -1.50 -11.23
C GLU A 42 11.81 -2.19 -10.11
N THR A 43 10.73 -1.56 -9.63
CA THR A 43 9.97 -2.11 -8.51
C THR A 43 8.48 -1.95 -8.77
N CYS A 44 7.68 -2.88 -8.27
CA CYS A 44 6.24 -2.73 -8.27
C CYS A 44 5.66 -3.21 -6.93
N ALA A 45 4.53 -2.63 -6.57
CA ALA A 45 3.81 -3.01 -5.37
C ALA A 45 2.31 -2.90 -5.61
N VAL A 46 1.54 -3.82 -5.01
CA VAL A 46 0.09 -3.79 -4.98
C VAL A 46 -0.36 -3.87 -3.54
N ILE A 47 -1.23 -2.96 -3.13
CA ILE A 47 -1.81 -2.90 -1.79
C ILE A 47 -3.32 -2.99 -1.92
N TYR A 48 -3.89 -4.06 -1.36
CA TYR A 48 -5.32 -4.29 -1.26
C TYR A 48 -5.79 -3.85 0.11
N SER A 49 -6.61 -2.80 0.16
CA SER A 49 -7.15 -2.31 1.43
C SER A 49 -8.66 -2.11 1.36
N PRO A 50 -9.47 -3.19 1.35
CA PRO A 50 -10.93 -3.11 1.18
C PRO A 50 -11.63 -2.20 2.20
N THR A 51 -10.97 -1.95 3.34
CA THR A 51 -11.49 -1.13 4.44
C THR A 51 -11.11 0.34 4.36
N CYS A 52 -10.12 0.70 3.52
CA CYS A 52 -9.65 2.08 3.39
C CYS A 52 -9.83 2.64 1.98
N ASP A 53 -9.58 1.79 0.96
CA ASP A 53 -9.61 2.13 -0.46
C ASP A 53 -10.40 1.03 -1.22
N TYR A 54 -11.35 1.42 -2.07
CA TYR A 54 -12.13 0.46 -2.86
C TYR A 54 -11.32 -0.15 -4.02
N GLN A 55 -10.24 0.51 -4.42
CA GLN A 55 -9.34 0.05 -5.47
C GLN A 55 -7.97 -0.32 -4.89
N PRO A 56 -7.32 -1.35 -5.43
CA PRO A 56 -5.95 -1.66 -5.05
C PRO A 56 -5.02 -0.52 -5.45
N GLU A 57 -4.21 -0.04 -4.51
CA GLU A 57 -3.17 0.93 -4.81
C GLU A 57 -2.02 0.22 -5.53
N VAL A 58 -1.61 0.73 -6.69
CA VAL A 58 -0.54 0.14 -7.50
C VAL A 58 0.58 1.15 -7.75
N TRP A 59 1.81 0.70 -7.50
CA TRP A 59 3.03 1.47 -7.74
C TRP A 59 3.86 0.83 -8.87
N PRO A 60 4.52 1.62 -9.75
CA PRO A 60 4.57 3.10 -9.78
C PRO A 60 3.32 3.75 -10.37
N SER A 61 2.63 3.03 -11.25
CA SER A 61 1.31 3.33 -11.79
C SER A 61 0.69 2.03 -12.30
N ALA A 62 -0.60 2.01 -12.62
CA ALA A 62 -1.22 0.81 -13.20
C ALA A 62 -0.49 0.34 -14.46
N ALA A 63 -0.24 1.24 -15.42
CA ALA A 63 0.51 0.94 -16.64
C ALA A 63 1.99 0.57 -16.36
N GLY A 64 2.64 1.31 -15.46
CA GLY A 64 4.03 1.05 -15.08
C GLY A 64 4.22 -0.27 -14.34
N ALA A 65 3.20 -0.79 -13.67
CA ALA A 65 3.28 -2.06 -12.99
C ALA A 65 2.85 -3.24 -13.88
N GLN A 66 1.99 -3.03 -14.88
CA GLN A 66 1.49 -4.09 -15.77
C GLN A 66 2.60 -4.86 -16.52
N HIS A 67 3.61 -4.16 -17.05
CA HIS A 67 4.72 -4.84 -17.74
C HIS A 67 5.56 -5.67 -16.75
N LEU A 68 5.87 -5.10 -15.57
CA LEU A 68 6.56 -5.80 -14.49
C LEU A 68 5.75 -7.00 -13.98
N PHE A 69 4.42 -6.93 -13.92
CA PHE A 69 3.59 -8.06 -13.52
C PHE A 69 3.61 -9.18 -14.54
N SER A 70 3.60 -8.83 -15.83
CA SER A 70 3.65 -9.82 -16.92
C SER A 70 4.99 -10.55 -16.93
N GLU A 71 6.08 -9.81 -16.72
CA GLU A 71 7.42 -10.38 -16.56
C GLU A 71 7.52 -11.30 -15.35
N PHE A 72 7.00 -10.90 -14.18
CA PHE A 72 7.03 -11.72 -12.97
C PHE A 72 6.37 -13.09 -13.16
N LYS A 73 5.22 -13.10 -13.85
CA LYS A 73 4.43 -14.32 -14.08
C LYS A 73 5.08 -15.27 -15.08
N ALA A 74 5.83 -14.72 -16.04
CA ALA A 74 6.52 -15.50 -17.06
C ALA A 74 7.71 -16.30 -16.51
N LEU A 75 8.18 -16.00 -15.29
CA LEU A 75 9.27 -16.72 -14.64
C LEU A 75 8.84 -18.15 -14.23
N PRO A 76 9.63 -19.20 -14.52
CA PRO A 76 9.33 -20.58 -14.08
C PRO A 76 9.19 -20.70 -12.55
N ASP A 77 8.30 -21.57 -12.05
CA ASP A 77 8.04 -21.69 -10.59
C ASP A 77 9.29 -22.01 -9.74
N ILE A 78 10.25 -22.76 -10.31
CA ILE A 78 11.52 -23.13 -9.66
C ILE A 78 12.44 -21.91 -9.45
N GLU A 79 12.23 -20.85 -10.23
CA GLU A 79 12.93 -19.57 -10.17
C GLU A 79 12.26 -18.58 -9.20
N ARG A 80 11.00 -18.84 -8.81
CA ARG A 80 10.27 -18.01 -7.84
C ARG A 80 10.67 -18.30 -6.40
N SER A 81 11.22 -19.49 -6.12
CA SER A 81 11.52 -19.98 -4.76
C SER A 81 12.98 -19.84 -4.31
N ARG A 82 13.90 -19.37 -5.16
CA ARG A 82 15.34 -19.25 -4.82
C ARG A 82 15.72 -17.81 -4.50
N LEU A 83 15.69 -17.46 -3.22
CA LEU A 83 16.20 -16.18 -2.73
C LEU A 83 17.74 -16.18 -2.82
N ALA A 84 18.31 -15.23 -3.59
CA ALA A 84 19.74 -14.98 -3.58
C ALA A 84 20.10 -14.14 -2.35
N GLU A 85 20.52 -14.80 -1.27
CA GLU A 85 21.14 -14.13 -0.12
C GLU A 85 22.55 -13.63 -0.50
N CYS A 86 22.64 -12.37 -0.89
CA CYS A 86 23.94 -11.70 -0.91
C CYS A 86 24.37 -11.37 0.52
N GLU A 87 25.12 -12.25 1.16
CA GLU A 87 25.84 -11.95 2.40
C GLU A 87 27.00 -10.96 2.19
N GLY A 88 27.34 -10.20 3.24
CA GLY A 88 28.53 -9.35 3.28
C GLY A 88 28.32 -7.89 3.72
N GLY A 89 28.86 -7.55 4.91
CA GLY A 89 29.64 -6.34 5.16
C GLY A 89 28.99 -5.09 5.79
N GLY A 90 29.25 -4.88 7.10
CA GLY A 90 29.69 -3.63 7.75
C GLY A 90 28.93 -2.30 7.53
N PHE A 91 28.47 -1.68 8.62
CA PHE A 91 27.73 -0.41 8.65
C PHE A 91 28.63 0.82 8.86
N GLY A 92 28.65 1.76 7.90
CA GLY A 92 28.90 3.18 8.14
C GLY A 92 27.59 3.95 8.32
N ARG A 93 27.55 4.92 9.26
CA ARG A 93 26.38 5.79 9.53
C ARG A 93 26.19 6.74 8.35
N ALA A 94 25.06 6.62 7.63
CA ALA A 94 24.77 7.46 6.47
C ALA A 94 24.30 8.86 6.90
N GLY A 95 25.08 9.89 6.53
CA GLY A 95 24.57 11.26 6.44
C GLY A 95 23.43 11.36 5.42
N LYS A 96 22.75 12.51 5.35
CA LYS A 96 21.67 12.77 4.39
C LYS A 96 22.13 12.42 2.98
N ILE A 97 21.54 11.36 2.40
CA ILE A 97 21.84 10.90 1.04
C ILE A 97 21.20 11.89 0.06
N LYS A 98 21.99 12.48 -0.84
CA LYS A 98 21.45 13.20 -2.02
C LYS A 98 20.64 12.19 -2.84
N ILE A 99 19.38 12.50 -3.13
CA ILE A 99 18.50 11.61 -3.91
C ILE A 99 18.93 11.67 -5.38
N ALA A 100 19.92 10.86 -5.75
CA ALA A 100 20.44 10.70 -7.10
C ALA A 100 21.05 9.30 -7.23
N TYR A 101 21.14 8.78 -8.46
CA TYR A 101 21.72 7.47 -8.71
C TYR A 101 23.12 7.33 -8.08
N ILE A 102 23.33 6.26 -7.30
CA ILE A 102 24.60 6.01 -6.63
C ILE A 102 25.54 5.37 -7.64
N THR A 103 26.55 6.11 -8.11
CA THR A 103 27.51 5.63 -9.11
C THR A 103 28.40 4.50 -8.58
N ASN A 104 28.89 4.62 -7.34
CA ASN A 104 29.72 3.60 -6.70
C ASN A 104 28.94 2.29 -6.46
N ALA A 105 29.38 1.20 -7.09
CA ALA A 105 28.68 -0.09 -7.08
C ALA A 105 28.56 -0.72 -5.68
N ALA A 106 29.62 -0.65 -4.86
CA ALA A 106 29.61 -1.22 -3.51
C ALA A 106 28.66 -0.44 -2.58
N ALA A 107 28.70 0.89 -2.63
CA ALA A 107 27.81 1.77 -1.87
C ALA A 107 26.35 1.61 -2.33
N ARG A 108 26.11 1.45 -3.64
CA ARG A 108 24.80 1.18 -4.22
C ARG A 108 24.25 -0.16 -3.73
N LYS A 109 25.03 -1.24 -3.78
CA LYS A 109 24.64 -2.58 -3.30
C LYS A 109 24.27 -2.57 -1.81
N ALA A 110 25.11 -1.96 -0.97
CA ALA A 110 24.86 -1.85 0.46
C ALA A 110 23.61 -1.01 0.78
N THR A 111 23.42 0.10 0.06
CA THR A 111 22.25 0.98 0.20
C THR A 111 20.97 0.25 -0.23
N CYS A 112 21.01 -0.43 -1.37
CA CYS A 112 19.91 -1.24 -1.88
C CYS A 112 19.48 -2.31 -0.86
N LYS A 113 20.43 -3.11 -0.35
CA LYS A 113 20.18 -4.14 0.67
C LYS A 113 19.50 -3.56 1.92
N LYS A 114 20.01 -2.44 2.45
CA LYS A 114 19.45 -1.78 3.65
C LYS A 114 18.05 -1.22 3.39
N ARG A 115 17.86 -0.50 2.28
CA ARG A 115 16.58 0.14 1.95
C ARG A 115 15.50 -0.88 1.61
N LYS A 116 15.85 -1.95 0.90
CA LYS A 116 15.01 -3.12 0.63
C LYS A 116 14.51 -3.77 1.92
N LYS A 117 15.40 -4.10 2.86
CA LYS A 117 15.01 -4.59 4.19
C LYS A 117 14.08 -3.62 4.93
N GLY A 118 14.35 -2.32 4.81
CA GLY A 118 13.50 -1.27 5.39
C GLY A 118 12.13 -1.11 4.71
N LEU A 119 12.03 -1.44 3.42
CA LEU A 119 10.78 -1.47 2.66
C LEU A 119 9.92 -2.66 3.10
N MET A 120 10.49 -3.86 3.11
CA MET A 120 9.78 -5.09 3.51
C MET A 120 9.24 -5.01 4.93
N LYS A 121 10.03 -4.46 5.87
CA LYS A 121 9.56 -4.17 7.23
C LYS A 121 8.36 -3.22 7.23
N LYS A 122 8.35 -2.20 6.38
CA LYS A 122 7.26 -1.21 6.32
C LYS A 122 5.99 -1.82 5.75
N LEU A 123 6.11 -2.71 4.76
CA LEU A 123 4.98 -3.49 4.24
C LEU A 123 4.42 -4.45 5.30
N SER A 124 5.30 -5.11 6.07
CA SER A 124 4.89 -5.96 7.20
C SER A 124 4.16 -5.16 8.28
N GLU A 125 4.66 -3.97 8.61
CA GLU A 125 3.99 -3.04 9.52
C GLU A 125 2.60 -2.63 9.00
N LEU A 126 2.50 -2.29 7.71
CA LEU A 126 1.24 -1.87 7.10
C LEU A 126 0.18 -2.98 7.18
N THR A 127 0.53 -4.17 6.69
CA THR A 127 -0.35 -5.35 6.69
C THR A 127 -0.79 -5.73 8.10
N THR A 128 0.12 -5.66 9.09
CA THR A 128 -0.19 -5.97 10.50
C THR A 128 -1.08 -4.92 11.16
N LEU A 129 -0.73 -3.63 11.04
CA LEU A 129 -1.44 -2.55 11.73
C LEU A 129 -2.83 -2.32 11.15
N CYS A 130 -2.98 -2.50 9.84
CA CYS A 130 -4.21 -2.22 9.12
C CYS A 130 -5.05 -3.47 8.83
N GLY A 131 -4.50 -4.69 8.97
CA GLY A 131 -5.19 -5.93 8.63
C GLY A 131 -5.52 -6.02 7.14
N ILE A 132 -4.53 -5.71 6.29
CA ILE A 132 -4.70 -5.62 4.84
C ILE A 132 -3.74 -6.56 4.11
N GLU A 133 -4.02 -6.85 2.85
CA GLU A 133 -3.15 -7.64 1.98
C GLU A 133 -2.29 -6.73 1.11
N ALA A 134 -1.00 -7.06 0.96
CA ALA A 134 -0.10 -6.33 0.09
C ALA A 134 1.02 -7.25 -0.40
N CYS A 135 1.57 -6.93 -1.56
CA CYS A 135 2.81 -7.53 -2.04
C CYS A 135 3.71 -6.47 -2.70
N ALA A 136 5.00 -6.79 -2.77
CA ALA A 136 5.96 -6.04 -3.56
C ALA A 136 6.89 -6.99 -4.30
N VAL A 137 7.25 -6.62 -5.53
CA VAL A 137 8.25 -7.31 -6.34
C VAL A 137 9.33 -6.30 -6.72
N LEU A 138 10.58 -6.66 -6.47
CA LEU A 138 11.74 -5.83 -6.76
C LEU A 138 12.58 -6.51 -7.81
N TYR A 139 12.67 -5.88 -8.97
CA TYR A 139 13.54 -6.29 -10.05
C TYR A 139 14.95 -5.76 -9.82
N PRO A 140 15.96 -6.58 -10.14
CA PRO A 140 17.33 -6.10 -10.13
C PRO A 140 17.55 -5.11 -11.28
N PRO A 141 18.59 -4.27 -11.19
CA PRO A 141 18.91 -3.33 -12.26
C PRO A 141 19.22 -4.06 -13.57
N PRO A 142 18.95 -3.44 -14.72
CA PRO A 142 19.29 -3.98 -16.03
C PRO A 142 20.77 -4.40 -16.10
N GLY A 143 21.04 -5.60 -16.65
CA GLY A 143 22.39 -6.18 -16.73
C GLY A 143 22.83 -6.98 -15.50
N CYS A 144 21.96 -7.14 -14.49
CA CYS A 144 22.17 -8.05 -13.37
C CYS A 144 21.42 -9.36 -13.59
N VAL A 145 22.08 -10.51 -13.40
CA VAL A 145 21.52 -11.86 -13.68
C VAL A 145 20.72 -12.44 -12.50
N SER A 146 20.44 -11.65 -11.47
CA SER A 146 19.65 -12.11 -10.32
C SER A 146 18.16 -12.18 -10.64
N GLN A 147 17.41 -13.00 -9.92
CA GLN A 147 15.95 -13.04 -10.03
C GLN A 147 15.27 -11.90 -9.25
N PRO A 148 14.04 -11.51 -9.63
CA PRO A 148 13.24 -10.56 -8.86
C PRO A 148 12.96 -11.09 -7.46
N GLU A 149 13.02 -10.21 -6.46
CA GLU A 149 12.68 -10.57 -5.09
C GLU A 149 11.26 -10.14 -4.75
N ALA A 150 10.47 -11.09 -4.26
CA ALA A 150 9.07 -10.87 -3.90
C ALA A 150 8.84 -10.91 -2.38
N TRP A 151 7.92 -10.06 -1.91
CA TRP A 151 7.41 -10.05 -0.54
C TRP A 151 5.88 -10.14 -0.56
N PRO A 152 5.24 -10.84 0.40
CA PRO A 152 5.84 -11.60 1.51
C PRO A 152 6.46 -12.93 1.08
N SER A 153 5.97 -13.51 -0.01
CA SER A 153 6.57 -14.62 -0.73
C SER A 153 6.24 -14.49 -2.20
N ALA A 154 6.98 -15.20 -3.06
CA ALA A 154 6.70 -15.19 -4.49
C ALA A 154 5.31 -15.75 -4.81
N ALA A 155 4.83 -16.76 -4.08
CA ALA A 155 3.49 -17.31 -4.26
C ALA A 155 2.39 -16.29 -3.92
N VAL A 156 2.53 -15.57 -2.80
CA VAL A 156 1.55 -14.54 -2.40
C VAL A 156 1.58 -13.37 -3.37
N ALA A 157 2.77 -12.91 -3.77
CA ALA A 157 2.89 -11.87 -4.79
C ALA A 157 2.24 -12.30 -6.10
N HIS A 158 2.53 -13.51 -6.58
CA HIS A 158 1.93 -14.04 -7.81
C HIS A 158 0.40 -14.09 -7.73
N ARG A 159 -0.16 -14.55 -6.61
CA ARG A 159 -1.61 -14.58 -6.37
C ARG A 159 -2.20 -13.18 -6.43
N LEU A 160 -1.71 -12.24 -5.62
CA LEU A 160 -2.24 -10.87 -5.56
C LEU A 160 -2.08 -10.12 -6.89
N LEU A 161 -0.97 -10.29 -7.60
CA LEU A 161 -0.78 -9.72 -8.94
C LEU A 161 -1.69 -10.36 -9.99
N SER A 162 -2.12 -11.61 -9.78
CA SER A 162 -3.08 -12.29 -10.65
C SER A 162 -4.50 -11.83 -10.41
N GLU A 163 -4.89 -11.71 -9.16
CA GLU A 163 -6.15 -11.09 -8.78
C GLU A 163 -6.24 -9.67 -9.34
N TYR A 164 -5.17 -8.87 -9.24
CA TYR A 164 -5.16 -7.49 -9.76
C TYR A 164 -5.43 -7.42 -11.26
N LYS A 165 -4.76 -8.27 -12.04
CA LYS A 165 -4.91 -8.31 -13.50
C LYS A 165 -6.31 -8.72 -13.93
N ASN A 166 -6.99 -9.52 -13.11
CA ASN A 166 -8.32 -10.07 -13.40
C ASN A 166 -9.46 -9.23 -12.82
N LEU A 167 -9.17 -8.12 -12.12
CA LEU A 167 -10.20 -7.20 -11.67
C LEU A 167 -10.83 -6.51 -12.89
N PRO A 168 -12.17 -6.29 -12.91
CA PRO A 168 -12.79 -5.41 -13.88
C PRO A 168 -12.07 -4.06 -13.84
N GLU A 169 -11.81 -3.46 -15.00
CA GLU A 169 -11.18 -2.14 -15.07
C GLU A 169 -12.12 -1.07 -14.48
N PHE A 170 -12.14 -0.93 -13.15
CA PHE A 170 -12.74 0.22 -12.48
C PHE A 170 -11.85 1.47 -12.58
N GLN A 171 -10.80 1.44 -13.42
CA GLN A 171 -9.66 2.37 -13.49
C GLN A 171 -10.01 3.86 -13.64
N ASN A 172 -11.29 4.23 -13.74
CA ASN A 172 -11.74 5.59 -14.01
C ASN A 172 -12.63 6.23 -12.93
N VAL A 173 -12.94 5.54 -11.82
CA VAL A 173 -13.67 6.22 -10.72
C VAL A 173 -12.66 6.97 -9.86
N LYS A 174 -12.69 8.31 -9.91
CA LYS A 174 -11.75 9.12 -9.13
C LYS A 174 -12.15 9.07 -7.64
N GLU A 175 -11.15 9.23 -6.76
CA GLU A 175 -11.39 9.33 -5.31
C GLU A 175 -12.36 10.51 -4.99
N GLU A 176 -12.32 11.56 -5.81
CA GLU A 176 -13.23 12.71 -5.78
C GLU A 176 -14.69 12.32 -6.06
N ASP A 177 -14.95 11.51 -7.10
CA ASP A 177 -16.30 11.05 -7.46
C ASP A 177 -16.91 10.18 -6.36
N LEU A 178 -16.09 9.39 -5.68
CA LEU A 178 -16.52 8.56 -4.54
C LEU A 178 -16.80 9.38 -3.28
N ASP A 179 -16.02 10.43 -3.02
CA ASP A 179 -16.26 11.34 -1.91
C ASP A 179 -17.53 12.18 -2.12
N GLU A 180 -17.84 12.60 -3.36
CA GLU A 180 -19.12 13.25 -3.69
C GLU A 180 -20.32 12.32 -3.45
N LEU A 181 -20.26 11.09 -3.94
CA LEU A 181 -21.30 10.08 -3.70
C LEU A 181 -21.49 9.80 -2.21
N ARG A 182 -20.40 9.77 -1.45
CA ARG A 182 -20.46 9.57 0.00
C ARG A 182 -21.15 10.74 0.70
N LEU A 183 -20.81 11.98 0.35
CA LEU A 183 -21.46 13.18 0.91
C LEU A 183 -22.96 13.19 0.62
N LEU A 184 -23.37 12.78 -0.59
CA LEU A 184 -24.77 12.68 -0.97
C LEU A 184 -25.52 11.65 -0.11
N ILE A 185 -24.92 10.47 0.12
CA ILE A 185 -25.51 9.45 0.99
C ILE A 185 -25.63 9.96 2.43
N GLU A 186 -24.59 10.59 2.96
CA GLU A 186 -24.61 11.17 4.32
C GLU A 186 -25.70 12.25 4.47
N GLN A 187 -25.88 13.10 3.46
CA GLN A 187 -26.92 14.12 3.43
C GLN A 187 -28.32 13.50 3.39
N ASN A 188 -28.55 12.50 2.53
CA ASN A 188 -29.83 11.81 2.44
C ASN A 188 -30.19 11.10 3.75
N LEU A 189 -29.23 10.47 4.42
CA LEU A 189 -29.45 9.83 5.72
C LEU A 189 -29.84 10.86 6.78
N LYS A 190 -29.19 12.03 6.78
CA LYS A 190 -29.52 13.13 7.69
C LYS A 190 -30.93 13.64 7.48
N ASP A 191 -31.35 13.84 6.22
CA ASP A 191 -32.68 14.31 5.89
C ASP A 191 -33.77 13.31 6.25
N ILE A 192 -33.52 12.00 6.02
CA ILE A 192 -34.40 10.93 6.48
C ILE A 192 -34.54 10.99 8.00
N ASN A 193 -33.44 11.09 8.73
CA ASN A 193 -33.48 11.12 10.19
C ASN A 193 -34.28 12.33 10.72
N ASN A 194 -34.11 13.51 10.10
CA ASN A 194 -34.87 14.70 10.46
C ASN A 194 -36.37 14.52 10.23
N ARG A 195 -36.76 13.89 9.11
CA ARG A 195 -38.17 13.59 8.80
C ARG A 195 -38.77 12.62 9.80
N VAL A 196 -38.04 11.57 10.19
CA VAL A 196 -38.47 10.62 11.23
C VAL A 196 -38.69 11.38 12.56
N HIS A 197 -37.75 12.23 12.97
CA HIS A 197 -37.91 13.03 14.18
C HIS A 197 -39.12 13.96 14.15
N ALA A 198 -39.38 14.61 13.01
CA ALA A 198 -40.55 15.48 12.85
C ALA A 198 -41.87 14.70 13.02
N LEU A 199 -41.96 13.50 12.43
CA LEU A 199 -43.12 12.63 12.57
C LEU A 199 -43.32 12.15 14.01
N ILE A 200 -42.24 11.76 14.70
CA ILE A 200 -42.29 11.38 16.12
C ILE A 200 -42.81 12.55 16.98
N ASN A 201 -42.28 13.76 16.76
CA ASN A 201 -42.70 14.94 17.52
C ASN A 201 -44.18 15.29 17.25
N ALA A 202 -44.62 15.22 16.00
CA ALA A 202 -46.02 15.44 15.64
C ALA A 202 -46.95 14.42 16.32
N HIS A 203 -46.57 13.15 16.37
CA HIS A 203 -47.33 12.10 17.07
C HIS A 203 -47.42 12.36 18.58
N VAL A 204 -46.33 12.77 19.22
CA VAL A 204 -46.32 13.13 20.65
C VAL A 204 -47.20 14.35 20.94
N LEU A 205 -47.23 15.33 20.04
CA LEU A 205 -48.07 16.52 20.19
C LEU A 205 -49.55 16.19 20.01
N TRP A 206 -49.89 15.34 19.03
CA TRP A 206 -51.26 14.85 18.84
C TRP A 206 -51.78 14.08 20.06
N GLY A 207 -50.97 13.19 20.64
CA GLY A 207 -51.36 12.45 21.86
C GLY A 207 -51.54 13.33 23.11
N LYS A 208 -51.08 14.58 23.10
CA LYS A 208 -51.29 15.54 24.20
C LYS A 208 -52.55 16.39 24.06
N GLN A 209 -53.20 16.41 22.90
CA GLN A 209 -54.45 17.16 22.67
C GLN A 209 -55.70 16.34 22.99
N GLU A 210 -55.57 15.03 23.22
CA GLU A 210 -56.68 14.11 23.51
C GLU A 210 -56.93 13.86 25.02
N TYR A 211 -56.32 14.65 25.91
CA TYR A 211 -56.53 14.60 27.37
C TYR A 211 -56.91 15.96 27.95
#